data_AF-A0A0P0N272-F1
#
_entry.id   AF-A0A0P0N272-F1
#
_cell.length_a   1.000
_cell.length_b   1.000
_cell.length_c   1.000
_cell.angle_alpha   90.00
_cell.angle_beta   90.00
_cell.angle_gamma   90.00
#
_symmetry.space_group_name_H-M   'P 1'
#
loop_
_entity.id
_entity.type
_entity.pdbx_description
1 polymer ?
#
loop_
_entity_poly.entity_id
_entity_poly.type
_entity_poly.pdbx_seq_one_letter_code
_entity_poly.pdbx_strand_id
1 'polypeptide(L)'
;MVAGGLTPSQAAVLLAIHRGLDTVDAIARALRVSREVVESIVEELKAAGLVEEYQSGLILKRRRLRLTRQGLDTVPEAMRLMEHAAVAAKKLLREQRLPEDWRWSPQELLLAAPLLPMLGLLTAMEAMMLLSVLTGLALVDDLAWSSSWSDESGYEAVDEAGDVDTGDAYYEDTGDAGFDLGDAGLDGGFDRL
;
A
#
# COMPACT_ATOMS: atom_id res chain seq x y z
N MET A 1 26.77 14.84 13.88
CA MET A 1 27.08 14.48 12.49
C MET A 1 27.27 12.98 12.44
N VAL A 2 26.23 12.22 12.06
CA VAL A 2 26.34 10.76 11.88
C VAL A 2 26.71 10.53 10.42
N ALA A 3 27.98 10.18 10.18
CA ALA A 3 28.50 9.77 8.88
C ALA A 3 28.11 8.31 8.57
N GLY A 4 26.81 8.01 8.66
CA GLY A 4 26.24 6.69 8.33
C GLY A 4 25.31 6.87 7.16
N GLY A 5 25.68 6.33 5.99
CA GLY A 5 24.78 6.26 4.85
C GLY A 5 23.52 5.48 5.19
N LEU A 6 22.45 5.72 4.42
CA LEU A 6 21.19 4.98 4.56
C LEU A 6 21.43 3.47 4.42
N THR A 7 20.86 2.68 5.34
CA THR A 7 20.82 1.22 5.17
C THR A 7 19.72 0.82 4.17
N PRO A 8 19.77 -0.37 3.55
CA PRO A 8 18.68 -0.85 2.68
C PRO A 8 17.31 -0.86 3.36
N SER A 9 17.25 -1.23 4.64
CA SER A 9 16.01 -1.27 5.42
C SER A 9 15.47 0.14 5.67
N GLN A 10 16.34 1.10 6.01
CA GLN A 10 15.97 2.50 6.17
C GLN A 10 15.50 3.10 4.85
N ALA A 11 16.19 2.82 3.74
CA ALA A 11 15.80 3.25 2.40
C ALA A 11 14.42 2.70 2.02
N ALA A 12 14.13 1.44 2.31
CA ALA A 12 12.83 0.83 2.04
C ALA A 12 11.69 1.51 2.84
N VAL A 13 11.90 1.80 4.13
CA VAL A 13 10.91 2.52 4.95
C VAL A 13 10.71 3.96 4.47
N LEU A 14 11.79 4.66 4.13
CA LEU A 14 11.73 6.04 3.62
C LEU A 14 10.96 6.11 2.29
N LEU A 15 11.20 5.16 1.38
CA LEU A 15 10.46 5.03 0.13
C LEU A 15 8.99 4.63 0.34
N ALA A 16 8.68 3.84 1.37
CA ALA A 16 7.29 3.53 1.72
C ALA A 16 6.54 4.80 2.13
N ILE A 17 7.13 5.63 3.00
CA ILE A 17 6.54 6.92 3.41
C ILE A 17 6.41 7.86 2.21
N HIS A 18 7.43 7.92 1.34
CA HIS A 18 7.37 8.71 0.10
C HIS A 18 6.18 8.33 -0.80
N ARG A 19 5.81 7.04 -0.82
CA ARG A 19 4.66 6.50 -1.57
C ARG A 19 3.31 6.72 -0.87
N GLY A 20 3.29 7.39 0.29
CA GLY A 20 2.07 7.72 1.03
C GLY A 20 1.70 6.71 2.12
N LEU A 21 2.57 5.75 2.44
CA LEU A 21 2.37 4.87 3.60
C LEU A 21 2.77 5.62 4.87
N ASP A 22 1.78 6.19 5.54
CA ASP A 22 1.96 7.14 6.65
C ASP A 22 1.78 6.52 8.04
N THR A 23 1.57 5.21 8.14
CA THR A 23 1.44 4.50 9.42
C THR A 23 2.41 3.32 9.48
N VAL A 24 2.94 3.07 10.69
CA VAL A 24 3.84 1.93 10.95
C VAL A 24 3.20 0.62 10.51
N ASP A 25 1.91 0.41 10.79
CA ASP A 25 1.23 -0.84 10.46
C ASP A 25 1.04 -1.02 8.94
N ALA A 26 0.88 0.07 8.18
CA ALA A 26 0.81 0.00 6.73
C ALA A 26 2.19 -0.31 6.12
N ILE A 27 3.25 0.31 6.64
CA ILE A 27 4.63 0.07 6.23
C ILE A 27 5.04 -1.38 6.53
N ALA A 28 4.75 -1.88 7.73
CA ALA A 28 5.05 -3.25 8.15
C ALA A 28 4.38 -4.28 7.22
N ARG A 29 3.09 -4.08 6.90
CA ARG A 29 2.36 -4.92 5.95
C ARG A 29 2.93 -4.86 4.54
N ALA A 30 3.27 -3.67 4.04
CA ALA A 30 3.83 -3.49 2.71
C ALA A 30 5.21 -4.15 2.56
N LEU A 31 6.05 -4.06 3.59
CA LEU A 31 7.42 -4.61 3.58
C LEU A 31 7.49 -6.05 4.11
N ARG A 32 6.37 -6.62 4.58
CA ARG A 32 6.29 -7.97 5.20
C ARG A 32 7.30 -8.18 6.32
N VAL A 33 7.47 -7.17 7.17
CA VAL A 33 8.34 -7.19 8.35
C VAL A 33 7.51 -6.92 9.61
N SER A 34 8.04 -7.28 10.77
CA SER A 34 7.34 -7.04 12.04
C SER A 34 7.21 -5.55 12.34
N ARG A 35 6.19 -5.20 13.12
CA ARG A 35 5.90 -3.83 13.54
C ARG A 35 7.06 -3.23 14.32
N GLU A 36 7.67 -4.01 15.20
CA GLU A 36 8.78 -3.61 16.08
C GLU A 36 10.02 -3.23 15.26
N VAL A 37 10.28 -3.95 14.17
CA VAL A 37 11.40 -3.64 13.26
C VAL A 37 11.17 -2.31 12.56
N VAL A 38 9.93 -2.05 12.10
CA VAL A 38 9.58 -0.77 11.48
C VAL A 38 9.65 0.37 12.49
N GLU A 39 9.18 0.18 13.72
CA GLU A 39 9.27 1.19 14.79
C GLU A 39 10.74 1.56 15.06
N SER A 40 11.61 0.58 15.23
CA SER A 40 13.05 0.80 15.40
C SER A 40 13.66 1.61 14.26
N ILE A 41 13.36 1.25 13.01
CA ILE A 41 13.88 1.97 11.83
C ILE A 41 13.33 3.39 11.76
N VAL A 42 12.06 3.60 12.09
CA VAL A 42 11.44 4.93 12.11
C VAL A 42 12.07 5.80 13.19
N GLU A 43 12.40 5.26 14.36
CA GLU A 43 13.11 6.00 15.42
C GLU A 43 14.50 6.45 14.95
N GLU A 44 15.25 5.59 14.27
CA GLU A 44 16.53 5.95 13.66
C GLU A 44 16.39 7.05 12.60
N LEU A 45 15.38 6.95 11.72
CA LEU A 45 15.11 7.96 10.69
C LEU A 45 14.65 9.31 11.30
N LYS A 46 13.91 9.27 12.41
CA LYS A 46 13.56 10.48 13.19
C LYS A 46 14.80 11.09 13.85
N ALA A 47 15.68 10.28 14.44
CA ALA A 47 16.93 10.75 15.02
C ALA A 47 17.86 11.38 13.97
N ALA A 48 17.81 10.89 12.72
CA ALA A 48 18.52 11.45 11.58
C ALA A 48 17.85 12.71 10.97
N GLY A 49 16.65 13.09 11.43
CA GLY A 49 15.91 14.24 10.93
C GLY A 49 15.26 14.04 9.56
N LEU A 50 15.11 12.79 9.10
CA LEU A 50 14.56 12.46 7.78
C LEU A 50 13.04 12.26 7.81
N VAL A 51 12.52 11.82 8.95
CA VAL A 51 11.09 11.56 9.18
C VAL A 51 10.65 12.37 10.39
N GLU A 52 9.43 12.89 10.32
CA GLU A 52 8.77 13.48 11.47
C GLU A 52 7.38 12.88 11.66
N GLU A 53 6.88 13.01 12.87
CA GLU A 53 5.61 12.45 13.27
C GLU A 53 4.60 13.57 13.51
N TYR A 54 3.39 13.41 12.97
CA TYR A 54 2.31 14.35 13.15
C TYR A 54 1.04 13.63 13.58
N GLN A 55 0.19 14.35 14.31
CA GLN A 55 -1.12 13.84 14.71
C GLN A 55 -2.16 14.30 13.69
N SER A 56 -2.96 13.36 13.21
CA SER A 56 -4.06 13.64 12.30
C SER A 56 -5.38 13.13 12.89
N GLY A 57 -6.42 13.96 12.84
CA GLY A 57 -7.78 13.63 13.31
C GLY A 57 -8.34 14.63 14.33
N LEU A 58 -9.61 15.01 14.15
CA LEU A 58 -10.32 16.00 14.98
C LEU A 58 -10.79 15.42 16.33
N ILE A 59 -11.08 14.11 16.38
CA ILE A 59 -11.64 13.43 17.56
C ILE A 59 -10.68 12.33 18.06
N LEU A 60 -10.20 11.44 17.17
CA LEU A 60 -9.11 10.50 17.46
C LEU A 60 -7.81 10.95 16.80
N LYS A 61 -6.85 11.40 17.60
CA LYS A 61 -5.51 11.75 17.16
C LYS A 61 -4.74 10.47 16.79
N ARG A 62 -4.61 10.19 15.49
CA ARG A 62 -3.80 9.07 14.99
C ARG A 62 -2.38 9.56 14.67
N ARG A 63 -1.38 8.76 15.09
CA ARG A 63 0.04 8.99 14.80
C ARG A 63 0.29 8.70 13.32
N ARG A 64 0.80 9.69 12.58
CA ARG A 64 1.18 9.56 11.17
C ARG A 64 2.60 10.02 10.93
N LEU A 65 3.24 9.48 9.91
CA LEU A 65 4.61 9.72 9.52
C LEU A 65 4.64 10.55 8.24
N ARG A 66 5.51 11.55 8.19
CA ARG A 66 5.81 12.30 6.96
C ARG A 66 7.31 12.51 6.82
N LEU A 67 7.75 12.66 5.57
CA LEU A 67 9.14 13.03 5.29
C LEU A 67 9.36 14.50 5.61
N THR A 68 10.51 14.80 6.20
CA THR A 68 11.00 16.18 6.28
C THR A 68 11.54 16.62 4.92
N ARG A 69 11.89 17.90 4.78
CA ARG A 69 12.59 18.39 3.57
C ARG A 69 13.88 17.62 3.32
N GLN A 70 14.66 17.37 4.37
CA GLN A 70 15.88 16.56 4.30
C GLN A 70 15.57 15.11 3.90
N GLY A 71 14.49 14.53 4.43
CA GLY A 71 14.01 13.21 4.02
C GLY A 71 13.70 13.13 2.53
N LEU A 72 12.99 14.12 1.98
CA LEU A 72 12.69 14.19 0.55
C LEU A 72 13.95 14.29 -0.31
N ASP A 73 14.94 15.09 0.11
CA ASP A 73 16.21 15.23 -0.60
C ASP A 73 17.01 13.91 -0.63
N THR A 74 16.79 13.01 0.34
CA THR A 74 17.43 11.68 0.40
C THR A 74 16.70 10.59 -0.39
N VAL A 75 15.48 10.83 -0.90
CA VAL A 75 14.71 9.85 -1.67
C VAL A 75 15.47 9.34 -2.91
N PRO A 76 16.13 10.19 -3.74
CA PRO A 76 16.86 9.71 -4.90
C PRO A 76 18.01 8.77 -4.53
N GLU A 77 18.69 9.01 -3.41
CA GLU A 77 19.74 8.13 -2.90
C GLU A 77 19.15 6.79 -2.44
N ALA A 78 18.04 6.82 -1.70
CA ALA A 78 17.33 5.62 -1.27
C ALA A 78 16.87 4.77 -2.48
N MET A 79 16.38 5.40 -3.56
CA MET A 79 16.00 4.71 -4.80
C MET A 79 17.19 3.99 -5.44
N ARG A 80 18.33 4.68 -5.59
CA ARG A 80 19.55 4.09 -6.16
C ARG A 80 20.04 2.92 -5.32
N LEU A 81 20.04 3.07 -4.00
CA LEU A 81 20.46 2.02 -3.08
C LEU A 81 19.57 0.78 -3.24
N MET A 82 18.25 0.97 -3.33
CA MET A 82 17.33 -0.15 -3.56
C MET A 82 17.49 -0.80 -4.93
N GLU A 83 17.78 -0.02 -5.96
CA GLU A 83 18.09 -0.56 -7.30
C GLU A 83 19.35 -1.44 -7.26
N HIS A 84 20.42 -0.97 -6.61
CA HIS A 84 21.63 -1.78 -6.43
C HIS A 84 21.37 -3.06 -5.64
N ALA A 85 20.58 -2.99 -4.56
CA ALA A 85 20.19 -4.15 -3.78
C ALA A 85 19.38 -5.15 -4.63
N ALA A 86 18.45 -4.66 -5.46
CA ALA A 86 17.66 -5.50 -6.36
C ALA A 86 18.51 -6.16 -7.45
N VAL A 87 19.47 -5.43 -8.03
CA VAL A 87 20.42 -5.97 -9.02
C VAL A 87 21.31 -7.04 -8.38
N ALA A 88 21.82 -6.80 -7.17
CA ALA A 88 22.62 -7.76 -6.43
C ALA A 88 21.81 -9.03 -6.11
N ALA A 89 20.58 -8.88 -5.61
CA ALA A 89 19.68 -10.00 -5.36
C ALA A 89 19.38 -10.81 -6.63
N LYS A 90 19.14 -10.14 -7.76
CA LYS A 90 18.92 -10.78 -9.06
C LYS A 90 20.15 -11.53 -9.56
N LYS A 91 21.35 -10.99 -9.32
CA LYS A 91 22.62 -11.66 -9.66
C LYS A 91 22.79 -12.92 -8.83
N LEU A 92 22.57 -12.84 -7.51
CA LEU A 92 22.61 -13.99 -6.62
C LEU A 92 21.57 -15.06 -7.01
N LEU A 93 20.36 -14.67 -7.39
CA LEU A 93 19.34 -15.61 -7.89
C LEU A 93 19.74 -16.28 -9.21
N ARG A 94 20.47 -15.58 -10.09
CA ARG A 94 20.99 -16.16 -11.34
C ARG A 94 22.13 -17.14 -11.09
N GLU A 95 22.99 -16.82 -10.13
CA GLU A 95 24.12 -17.67 -9.72
C GLU A 95 23.65 -18.86 -8.88
N GLN A 96 22.58 -18.71 -8.09
CA GLN A 96 21.82 -19.78 -7.44
C GLN A 96 20.74 -20.37 -8.35
N ARG A 97 20.93 -20.36 -9.68
CA ARG A 97 20.18 -21.28 -10.53
C ARG A 97 20.40 -22.67 -9.94
N LEU A 98 19.35 -23.20 -9.32
CA LEU A 98 19.26 -24.57 -8.85
C LEU A 98 19.87 -25.45 -9.93
N PRO A 99 20.72 -26.44 -9.57
CA PRO A 99 21.24 -27.37 -10.56
C PRO A 99 20.08 -27.83 -11.44
N GLU A 100 20.25 -27.76 -12.76
CA GLU A 100 19.24 -28.17 -13.76
C GLU A 100 18.82 -29.66 -13.60
N ASP A 101 19.51 -30.33 -12.69
CA ASP A 101 19.35 -31.65 -12.11
C ASP A 101 18.10 -31.79 -11.22
N TRP A 102 17.49 -30.68 -10.75
CA TRP A 102 16.17 -30.72 -10.08
C TRP A 102 15.00 -30.76 -11.08
N ARG A 103 15.20 -31.44 -12.20
CA ARG A 103 14.10 -31.96 -13.00
C ARG A 103 13.78 -33.32 -12.44
N TRP A 104 12.71 -33.43 -11.64
CA TRP A 104 12.17 -34.74 -11.30
C TRP A 104 12.08 -35.56 -12.57
N SER A 105 12.71 -36.73 -12.57
CA SER A 105 12.58 -37.62 -13.71
C SER A 105 11.08 -37.90 -13.93
N PRO A 106 10.61 -38.14 -15.17
CA PRO A 106 9.20 -38.47 -15.41
C PRO A 106 8.68 -39.61 -14.52
N GLN A 107 9.57 -40.48 -14.05
CA GLN A 107 9.29 -41.59 -13.14
C GLN A 107 9.07 -41.11 -11.69
N GLU A 108 9.87 -40.17 -11.20
CA GLU A 108 9.66 -39.53 -9.90
C GLU A 108 8.38 -38.70 -9.88
N LEU A 109 8.05 -38.06 -11.00
CA LEU A 109 6.81 -37.30 -11.16
C LEU A 109 5.58 -38.22 -11.18
N LEU A 110 5.69 -39.43 -11.74
CA LEU A 110 4.66 -40.47 -11.68
C LEU A 110 4.51 -41.07 -10.27
N LEU A 111 5.60 -41.20 -9.52
CA LEU A 111 5.59 -41.62 -8.11
C LEU A 111 4.98 -40.56 -7.18
N ALA A 112 5.20 -39.28 -7.47
CA ALA A 112 4.63 -38.15 -6.74
C ALA A 112 3.24 -37.72 -7.24
N ALA A 113 2.81 -38.21 -8.42
CA ALA A 113 1.52 -37.88 -9.03
C ALA A 113 0.31 -38.06 -8.10
N PRO A 114 0.18 -39.13 -7.27
CA PRO A 114 -0.94 -39.25 -6.34
C PRO A 114 -0.87 -38.29 -5.15
N LEU A 115 0.31 -37.71 -4.85
CA LEU A 115 0.47 -36.73 -3.77
C LEU A 115 0.20 -35.28 -4.23
N LEU A 116 0.31 -34.99 -5.52
CA LEU A 116 0.01 -33.67 -6.09
C LEU A 116 -1.43 -33.18 -5.80
N PRO A 117 -2.48 -34.01 -5.93
CA PRO A 117 -3.83 -33.62 -5.53
C PRO A 117 -3.94 -33.31 -4.05
N MET A 118 -3.21 -34.03 -3.19
CA MET A 118 -3.24 -33.80 -1.74
C MET A 118 -2.60 -32.45 -1.37
N LEU A 119 -1.52 -32.07 -2.06
CA LEU A 119 -0.93 -30.72 -1.92
C LEU A 119 -1.89 -29.63 -2.40
N GLY A 120 -2.60 -29.86 -3.51
CA GLY A 120 -3.65 -28.95 -3.99
C GLY A 120 -4.78 -28.78 -2.99
N LEU A 121 -5.25 -29.87 -2.36
CA LEU A 121 -6.29 -29.83 -1.33
C LEU A 121 -5.83 -29.07 -0.07
N LEU A 122 -4.55 -29.20 0.31
CA LEU A 122 -3.99 -28.44 1.44
C LEU A 122 -4.08 -26.92 1.18
N THR A 123 -3.68 -26.48 -0.02
CA THR A 123 -3.77 -25.07 -0.41
C THR A 123 -5.22 -24.57 -0.53
N ALA A 124 -6.14 -25.41 -0.98
CA ALA A 124 -7.57 -25.08 -1.04
C ALA A 124 -8.19 -24.94 0.35
N MET A 125 -7.75 -25.76 1.31
CA MET A 125 -8.21 -25.69 2.70
C MET A 125 -7.73 -24.40 3.39
N GLU A 126 -6.48 -24.00 3.18
CA GLU A 126 -5.96 -22.72 3.67
C GLU A 126 -6.71 -21.53 3.05
N ALA A 127 -7.00 -21.58 1.75
CA ALA A 127 -7.77 -20.55 1.07
C ALA A 127 -9.21 -20.44 1.62
N MET A 128 -9.85 -21.58 1.92
CA MET A 128 -11.18 -21.60 2.56
C MET A 128 -11.15 -21.06 4.00
N MET A 129 -10.10 -21.38 4.78
CA MET A 129 -9.93 -20.80 6.11
C MET A 129 -9.76 -19.27 6.04
N LEU A 130 -8.93 -18.77 5.13
CA LEU A 130 -8.76 -17.33 4.94
C LEU A 130 -10.07 -16.66 4.47
N LEU A 131 -10.82 -17.29 3.57
CA LEU A 131 -12.11 -16.79 3.12
C LEU A 131 -13.13 -16.71 4.28
N SER A 132 -13.14 -17.70 5.17
CA SER A 132 -14.03 -17.71 6.35
C SER A 132 -13.71 -16.62 7.37
N VAL A 133 -12.43 -16.27 7.54
CA VAL A 133 -12.02 -15.14 8.39
C VAL A 133 -12.44 -13.82 7.78
N LEU A 134 -12.32 -13.70 6.45
CA LEU A 134 -12.67 -12.49 5.71
C LEU A 134 -14.19 -12.24 5.69
N THR A 135 -15.00 -13.28 5.51
CA THR A 135 -16.47 -13.19 5.60
C THR A 135 -16.96 -13.04 7.04
N GLY A 136 -16.27 -13.65 8.02
CA GLY A 136 -16.55 -13.45 9.44
C GLY A 136 -16.35 -12.01 9.90
N LEU A 137 -15.33 -11.32 9.39
CA LEU A 137 -15.11 -9.89 9.64
C LEU A 137 -16.17 -9.00 8.96
N ALA A 138 -16.60 -9.35 7.75
CA ALA A 138 -17.63 -8.60 7.03
C ALA A 138 -19.01 -8.62 7.74
N LEU A 139 -19.34 -9.70 8.45
CA LEU A 139 -20.58 -9.80 9.25
C LEU A 139 -20.53 -9.01 10.56
N VAL A 140 -19.33 -8.74 11.10
CA VAL A 140 -19.17 -7.94 12.33
C VAL A 140 -19.34 -6.44 12.06
N ASP A 141 -18.94 -5.94 10.88
CA ASP A 141 -19.16 -4.54 10.49
C ASP A 141 -20.65 -4.21 10.29
N ASP A 142 -21.46 -5.15 9.78
CA ASP A 142 -22.89 -4.94 9.52
C ASP A 142 -23.73 -4.92 10.83
N LEU A 143 -23.28 -5.64 11.86
CA LEU A 143 -23.88 -5.60 13.21
C LEU A 143 -23.45 -4.36 14.03
N ALA A 144 -22.27 -3.81 13.75
CA ALA A 144 -21.79 -2.58 14.39
C ALA A 144 -22.50 -1.32 13.88
N TRP A 145 -23.00 -1.32 12.63
CA TRP A 145 -23.75 -0.19 12.06
C TRP A 145 -25.25 -0.23 12.40
N SER A 146 -25.87 -1.41 12.51
CA SER A 146 -27.30 -1.52 12.81
C SER A 146 -27.67 -1.20 14.27
N SER A 147 -26.72 -1.27 15.20
CA SER A 147 -26.93 -0.91 16.61
C SER A 147 -26.75 0.58 16.92
N SER A 148 -26.39 1.40 15.94
CA SER A 148 -26.15 2.84 16.13
C SER A 148 -27.36 3.75 15.82
N TRP A 149 -28.49 3.21 15.34
CA TRP A 149 -29.64 4.01 14.85
C TRP A 149 -30.97 3.59 15.47
N SER A 150 -30.97 3.21 16.74
CA SER A 150 -32.20 2.91 17.47
C SER A 150 -32.11 3.38 18.90
N ASP A 151 -31.85 4.67 19.10
CA ASP A 151 -32.45 5.36 20.25
C ASP A 151 -32.54 6.86 20.01
N GLU A 152 -33.66 7.40 20.47
CA GLU A 152 -33.87 8.82 20.79
C GLU A 152 -34.19 9.81 19.66
N SER A 153 -35.44 9.77 19.16
CA SER A 153 -36.13 11.01 18.76
C SER A 153 -37.53 11.05 19.38
N GLY A 154 -37.55 11.40 20.67
CA GLY A 154 -38.73 11.90 21.35
C GLY A 154 -38.90 13.41 21.08
N TYR A 155 -40.07 13.76 20.57
CA TYR A 155 -40.84 15.01 20.75
C TYR A 155 -40.08 16.35 20.86
N GLU A 156 -40.33 17.28 19.94
CA GLU A 156 -41.30 18.36 20.20
C GLU A 156 -41.64 19.14 18.93
N ALA A 157 -42.93 19.37 18.75
CA ALA A 157 -43.49 20.24 17.74
C ALA A 157 -43.17 21.70 18.09
N VAL A 158 -42.57 22.42 17.14
CA VAL A 158 -42.59 23.88 17.14
C VAL A 158 -42.97 24.31 15.72
N ASP A 159 -44.23 24.74 15.60
CA ASP A 159 -44.71 25.57 14.50
C ASP A 159 -43.97 26.92 14.57
N GLU A 160 -43.18 27.26 13.55
CA GLU A 160 -42.93 28.67 13.26
C GLU A 160 -42.77 28.89 11.75
N ALA A 161 -43.80 29.52 11.20
CA ALA A 161 -43.85 30.00 9.83
C ALA A 161 -42.87 31.17 9.66
N GLY A 162 -41.88 30.99 8.78
CA GLY A 162 -40.91 32.00 8.40
C GLY A 162 -40.71 32.00 6.89
N ASP A 163 -41.50 32.84 6.23
CA ASP A 163 -41.46 33.20 4.82
C ASP A 163 -40.10 33.86 4.50
N VAL A 164 -39.24 33.22 3.68
CA VAL A 164 -38.02 33.85 3.14
C VAL A 164 -37.82 33.48 1.68
N ASP A 165 -38.41 34.37 0.89
CA ASP A 165 -38.01 34.96 -0.39
C ASP A 165 -36.87 34.33 -1.22
N THR A 166 -37.29 34.01 -2.44
CA THR A 166 -36.60 33.65 -3.67
C THR A 166 -35.44 34.57 -4.02
N GLY A 167 -34.23 34.00 -4.14
CA GLY A 167 -33.05 34.68 -4.69
C GLY A 167 -32.46 33.88 -5.84
N ASP A 168 -32.93 34.17 -7.05
CA ASP A 168 -32.34 33.71 -8.31
C ASP A 168 -30.88 34.19 -8.41
N ALA A 169 -29.95 33.26 -8.55
CA ALA A 169 -28.58 33.55 -8.96
C ALA A 169 -28.21 32.65 -10.14
N TYR A 170 -28.54 33.16 -11.33
CA TYR A 170 -27.93 32.78 -12.59
C TYR A 170 -26.42 32.94 -12.51
N TYR A 171 -25.67 31.88 -12.84
CA TYR A 171 -24.34 32.02 -13.41
C TYR A 171 -24.28 31.21 -14.72
N GLU A 172 -24.24 31.99 -15.78
CA GLU A 172 -23.75 31.70 -17.13
C GLU A 172 -22.41 30.93 -17.03
N ASP A 173 -22.30 29.79 -17.72
CA ASP A 173 -21.71 29.69 -19.06
C ASP A 173 -20.30 30.32 -19.15
N THR A 174 -19.28 29.48 -19.34
CA THR A 174 -18.16 29.71 -20.27
C THR A 174 -17.08 28.61 -20.16
N GLY A 175 -16.68 28.07 -21.31
CA GLY A 175 -15.39 27.40 -21.55
C GLY A 175 -15.46 25.89 -21.49
N ASP A 176 -15.80 25.19 -22.59
CA ASP A 176 -14.94 24.98 -23.76
C ASP A 176 -13.45 24.79 -23.40
N ALA A 177 -13.08 23.52 -23.22
CA ALA A 177 -11.70 23.07 -23.32
C ALA A 177 -11.69 21.81 -24.20
N GLY A 178 -11.79 22.04 -25.52
CA GLY A 178 -11.45 21.04 -26.51
C GLY A 178 -10.02 20.53 -26.29
N PHE A 179 -9.91 19.28 -25.87
CA PHE A 179 -8.63 18.57 -25.80
C PHE A 179 -8.41 17.88 -27.14
N ASP A 180 -7.64 18.54 -28.00
CA ASP A 180 -7.14 18.03 -29.27
C ASP A 180 -5.96 17.08 -29.00
N LEU A 181 -6.22 15.77 -29.06
CA LEU A 181 -5.20 14.72 -29.01
C LEU A 181 -4.94 14.24 -30.43
N GLY A 182 -4.28 15.11 -31.18
CA GLY A 182 -3.63 14.78 -32.44
C GLY A 182 -2.52 13.75 -32.25
N ASP A 183 -2.61 12.71 -33.07
CA ASP A 183 -1.53 12.26 -33.94
C ASP A 183 -0.13 12.13 -33.31
N ALA A 184 0.16 10.94 -32.77
CA ALA A 184 1.52 10.47 -32.58
C ALA A 184 1.68 9.12 -33.31
N GLY A 185 1.84 9.21 -34.63
CA GLY A 185 2.37 8.14 -35.46
C GLY A 185 3.76 7.71 -34.97
N LEU A 186 3.83 6.50 -34.43
CA LEU A 186 5.06 5.83 -34.05
C LEU A 186 5.42 4.83 -35.16
N ASP A 187 5.90 5.38 -36.28
CA ASP A 187 6.66 4.65 -37.29
C ASP A 187 8.13 4.62 -36.84
N GLY A 188 8.65 3.41 -36.67
CA GLY A 188 9.98 3.16 -36.14
C GLY A 188 10.44 1.78 -36.55
N GLY A 189 10.70 1.63 -37.86
CA GLY A 189 11.27 0.45 -38.47
C GLY A 189 12.51 -0.07 -37.74
N PHE A 190 12.45 -1.33 -37.34
CA PHE A 190 13.61 -2.11 -36.96
C PHE A 190 14.22 -2.74 -38.20
N ASP A 191 15.18 -2.02 -38.78
CA ASP A 191 16.18 -2.56 -39.69
C ASP A 191 17.52 -2.56 -38.94
N ARG A 192 18.10 -3.74 -38.70
CA ARG A 192 19.49 -4.11 -39.04
C ARG A 192 20.05 -5.30 -38.24
N LEU A 193 20.55 -6.23 -39.06
CA LEU A 193 21.75 -7.07 -38.94
C LEU A 193 21.70 -8.28 -37.98
#